data_AF-A0A8J3AG02-F1
#
_entry.id   AF-A0A8J3AG02-F1
#
_cell.length_a   1.000
_cell.length_b   1.000
_cell.length_c   1.000
_cell.angle_alpha   90.00
_cell.angle_beta   90.00
_cell.angle_gamma   90.00
#
_symmetry.space_group_name_H-M   'P 1'
#
loop_
_entity.id
_entity.type
_entity.pdbx_description
1 polymer ?
#
loop_
_entity_poly.entity_id
_entity_poly.type
_entity_poly.pdbx_seq_one_letter_code
_entity_poly.pdbx_strand_id
1 'polypeptide(L)'
;MSKSDTLLSQYTENQQREDISRNYVESFFVKKGWKFRKTENDNDIDVEIEIFKERITTAKFIKVQLKSTKDIDIKEELGEVIYDCPVKFLNFCDICEVPVLIFLYDDNTSGGQAYWLFVQKYIYETLERENPTWRLNASKVRIKIPKDNLIIHEDHFYNQLTEISSTGINEIINFRKAKIAEQYFLLLKERRIENDENINLTRIKISIDKTLASSKDAMRIAIKYINENLRNKYKSDQIWIDYFSDIQQSVFGIPFCRTLWKIKQSKENYWGIIDVNEKIDDILIQWVIGHEYFARRIETKQILKENYLEITEKVYTEFLYFYNELYEIINLYTDNNLTEENLKIKVKNIKSKKMPIENFLDFYNKMTSGIVPPFECAEVSKNLSSLVHFINLIWEECIDENFDYMLEYFIDCVQTNFIFKYELRKII
;
A
#
# COMPACT_ATOMS: atom_id res chain seq x y z
N MET A 1 -10.16 -55.43 53.34
CA MET A 1 -10.23 -53.95 53.21
C MET A 1 -9.02 -53.52 52.41
N SER A 2 -9.17 -53.27 51.10
CA SER A 2 -8.08 -52.70 50.30
C SER A 2 -7.98 -51.21 50.59
N LYS A 3 -6.75 -50.73 50.83
CA LYS A 3 -6.46 -49.31 50.90
C LYS A 3 -6.57 -48.74 49.48
N SER A 4 -7.52 -47.84 49.30
CA SER A 4 -7.65 -47.00 48.11
C SER A 4 -6.54 -45.96 48.14
N ASP A 5 -5.42 -46.25 47.47
CA ASP A 5 -4.40 -45.26 47.16
C ASP A 5 -4.98 -44.28 46.14
N THR A 6 -5.50 -43.17 46.65
CA THR A 6 -6.03 -42.08 45.83
C THR A 6 -4.83 -41.34 45.27
N LEU A 7 -4.49 -41.59 44.00
CA LEU A 7 -3.48 -40.84 43.27
C LEU A 7 -3.93 -39.39 43.16
N LEU A 8 -3.37 -38.52 44.01
CA LEU A 8 -3.56 -37.07 43.92
C LEU A 8 -3.00 -36.56 42.58
N SER A 9 -3.73 -35.64 41.96
CA SER A 9 -3.31 -34.95 40.74
C SER A 9 -1.95 -34.26 40.94
N GLN A 10 -0.96 -34.61 40.11
CA GLN A 10 0.40 -34.06 40.15
C GLN A 10 0.50 -32.76 39.34
N TYR A 11 -0.17 -31.69 39.79
CA TYR A 11 0.10 -30.37 39.25
C TYR A 11 1.48 -29.89 39.71
N THR A 12 2.27 -29.34 38.80
CA THR A 12 3.50 -28.61 39.16
C THR A 12 3.16 -27.31 39.88
N GLU A 13 4.07 -26.81 40.73
CA GLU A 13 3.84 -25.52 41.42
C GLU A 13 3.52 -24.38 40.46
N ASN A 14 4.13 -24.37 39.27
CA ASN A 14 3.89 -23.35 38.26
C ASN A 14 2.45 -23.41 37.73
N GLN A 15 1.93 -24.62 37.43
CA GLN A 15 0.55 -24.80 37.01
C GLN A 15 -0.44 -24.36 38.10
N GLN A 16 -0.15 -24.67 39.37
CA GLN A 16 -0.98 -24.22 40.48
C GLN A 16 -1.02 -22.69 40.58
N ARG A 17 0.11 -22.02 40.39
CA ARG A 17 0.17 -20.54 40.41
C ARG A 17 -0.54 -19.91 39.21
N GLU A 18 -0.37 -20.49 38.03
CA GLU A 18 -1.11 -20.07 36.84
C GLU A 18 -2.63 -20.18 37.08
N ASP A 19 -3.09 -21.29 37.65
CA ASP A 19 -4.51 -21.48 37.97
C ASP A 19 -5.00 -20.49 39.04
N ILE A 20 -4.23 -20.24 40.10
CA ILE A 20 -4.57 -19.26 41.15
C ILE A 20 -4.69 -17.86 40.53
N SER A 21 -3.68 -17.41 39.78
CA SER A 21 -3.68 -16.09 39.14
C SER A 21 -4.84 -15.94 38.17
N ARG A 22 -5.14 -16.98 37.38
CA ARG A 22 -6.26 -16.99 36.44
C ARG A 22 -7.60 -16.89 37.16
N ASN A 23 -7.81 -17.68 38.21
CA ASN A 23 -9.06 -17.65 38.99
C ASN A 23 -9.25 -16.30 39.69
N TYR A 24 -8.17 -15.71 40.22
CA TYR A 24 -8.19 -14.38 40.81
C TYR A 24 -8.72 -13.36 39.80
N VAL A 25 -8.10 -13.29 38.63
CA VAL A 25 -8.45 -12.34 37.57
C VAL A 25 -9.85 -12.61 37.00
N GLU A 26 -10.19 -13.87 36.74
CA GLU A 26 -11.51 -14.30 36.23
C GLU A 26 -12.64 -13.77 37.11
N SER A 27 -12.45 -13.79 38.43
CA SER A 27 -13.46 -13.33 39.39
C SER A 27 -13.86 -11.86 39.18
N PHE A 28 -12.94 -10.99 38.73
CA PHE A 28 -13.23 -9.57 38.50
C PHE A 28 -14.17 -9.37 37.31
N PHE A 29 -13.99 -10.15 36.25
CA PHE A 29 -14.75 -10.02 35.01
C PHE A 29 -16.10 -10.71 35.10
N VAL A 30 -16.16 -11.89 35.73
CA VAL A 30 -17.42 -12.59 35.97
C VAL A 30 -18.34 -11.75 36.85
N LYS A 31 -17.83 -11.13 37.91
CA LYS A 31 -18.62 -10.23 38.77
C LYS A 31 -19.14 -8.99 38.03
N LYS A 32 -18.37 -8.45 37.07
CA LYS A 32 -18.82 -7.33 36.22
C LYS A 32 -19.87 -7.76 35.18
N GLY A 33 -20.01 -9.06 34.92
CA GLY A 33 -20.87 -9.62 33.88
C GLY A 33 -20.22 -9.64 32.50
N TRP A 34 -18.88 -9.62 32.44
CA TRP A 34 -18.11 -9.81 31.21
C TRP A 34 -17.75 -11.28 31.04
N LYS A 35 -17.47 -11.70 29.79
CA LYS A 35 -17.14 -13.10 29.50
C LYS A 35 -15.62 -13.28 29.43
N PHE A 36 -15.12 -14.17 30.27
CA PHE A 36 -13.72 -14.56 30.36
C PHE A 36 -13.51 -15.88 29.61
N ARG A 37 -12.76 -15.87 28.51
CA ARG A 37 -12.55 -17.03 27.63
C ARG A 37 -11.11 -17.49 27.75
N LYS A 38 -10.91 -18.74 28.17
CA LYS A 38 -9.59 -19.36 28.23
C LYS A 38 -9.16 -19.77 26.83
N THR A 39 -7.92 -19.49 26.45
CA THR A 39 -7.33 -19.94 25.19
C THR A 39 -6.45 -21.15 25.45
N GLU A 40 -6.87 -22.31 24.94
CA GLU A 40 -6.06 -23.53 24.99
C GLU A 40 -5.12 -23.52 23.77
N ASN A 41 -3.80 -23.57 24.02
CA ASN A 41 -2.72 -23.70 23.02
C ASN A 41 -2.28 -22.45 22.27
N ASP A 42 -2.55 -21.24 22.75
CA ASP A 42 -2.23 -20.04 21.97
C ASP A 42 -0.87 -19.39 22.30
N ASN A 43 -0.28 -18.79 21.27
CA ASN A 43 1.07 -18.25 21.21
C ASN A 43 1.25 -17.04 22.16
N ASP A 44 1.54 -17.31 23.42
CA ASP A 44 1.81 -16.27 24.45
C ASP A 44 0.58 -15.40 24.79
N ILE A 45 -0.65 -15.95 24.71
CA ILE A 45 -1.91 -15.36 25.22
C ILE A 45 -2.71 -16.40 25.99
N ASP A 46 -3.09 -16.09 27.24
CA ASP A 46 -3.79 -17.03 28.12
C ASP A 46 -5.31 -16.88 28.10
N VAL A 47 -5.79 -15.66 27.82
CA VAL A 47 -7.20 -15.30 28.01
C VAL A 47 -7.66 -14.25 26.97
N GLU A 48 -8.92 -14.35 26.56
CA GLU A 48 -9.65 -13.27 25.91
C GLU A 48 -10.84 -12.80 26.77
N ILE A 49 -10.95 -11.48 26.95
CA ILE A 49 -12.05 -10.84 27.68
C ILE A 49 -12.98 -10.20 26.66
N GLU A 50 -14.23 -10.64 26.65
CA GLU A 50 -15.29 -10.03 25.85
C GLU A 50 -16.09 -9.04 26.70
N ILE A 51 -16.17 -7.80 26.22
CA ILE A 51 -16.78 -6.69 26.95
C ILE A 51 -18.30 -6.66 26.70
N PHE A 52 -19.06 -6.58 27.78
CA PHE A 52 -20.52 -6.46 27.75
C PHE A 52 -20.95 -5.10 28.27
N LYS A 53 -21.95 -4.50 27.61
CA LYS A 53 -22.64 -3.30 28.08
C LYS A 53 -24.11 -3.65 28.30
N GLU A 54 -24.63 -3.41 29.51
CA GLU A 54 -26.04 -3.70 29.84
C GLU A 54 -26.45 -5.15 29.52
N ARG A 55 -25.54 -6.11 29.73
CA ARG A 55 -25.71 -7.55 29.39
C ARG A 55 -25.82 -7.86 27.89
N ILE A 56 -25.56 -6.88 27.03
CA ILE A 56 -25.48 -7.06 25.58
C ILE A 56 -24.00 -7.18 25.19
N THR A 57 -23.68 -8.17 24.35
CA THR A 57 -22.33 -8.31 23.80
C THR A 57 -22.01 -7.10 22.92
N THR A 58 -20.81 -6.54 23.11
CA THR A 58 -20.31 -5.47 22.24
C THR A 58 -19.51 -5.99 21.05
N ALA A 59 -19.26 -7.31 20.99
CA ALA A 59 -18.31 -7.96 20.08
C ALA A 59 -16.89 -7.35 20.12
N LYS A 60 -16.54 -6.71 21.25
CA LYS A 60 -15.20 -6.15 21.50
C LYS A 60 -14.43 -7.05 22.44
N PHE A 61 -13.17 -7.28 22.11
CA PHE A 61 -12.29 -8.21 22.80
C PHE A 61 -11.00 -7.53 23.23
N ILE A 62 -10.49 -7.96 24.37
CA ILE A 62 -9.14 -7.67 24.85
C ILE A 62 -8.43 -9.00 25.06
N LYS A 63 -7.23 -9.14 24.51
CA LYS A 63 -6.36 -10.29 24.78
C LYS A 63 -5.53 -10.03 26.03
N VAL A 64 -5.33 -11.04 26.84
CA VAL A 64 -4.59 -10.92 28.10
C VAL A 64 -3.57 -12.04 28.22
N GLN A 65 -2.33 -11.65 28.51
CA GLN A 65 -1.32 -12.54 29.05
C GLN A 65 -1.28 -12.39 30.56
N LEU A 66 -1.47 -13.49 31.28
CA LEU A 66 -1.30 -13.57 32.72
C LEU A 66 0.14 -13.98 33.03
N LYS A 67 0.72 -13.35 34.04
CA LYS A 67 2.02 -13.73 34.60
C LYS A 67 1.91 -13.68 36.12
N SER A 68 2.42 -14.73 36.78
CA SER A 68 2.48 -14.80 38.24
C SER A 68 3.93 -14.71 38.70
N THR A 69 4.20 -13.98 39.77
CA THR A 69 5.52 -13.90 40.41
C THR A 69 5.39 -13.84 41.93
N LYS A 70 6.42 -14.35 42.61
CA LYS A 70 6.63 -14.17 44.07
C LYS A 70 7.32 -12.85 44.34
N ASP A 71 8.37 -12.58 43.58
CA ASP A 71 9.23 -11.44 43.85
C ASP A 71 8.85 -10.30 42.91
N ILE A 72 7.73 -9.63 43.21
CA ILE A 72 7.36 -8.41 42.50
C ILE A 72 8.25 -7.26 42.99
N ASP A 73 8.98 -6.62 42.08
CA ASP A 73 9.86 -5.50 42.42
C ASP A 73 9.06 -4.19 42.31
N ILE A 74 8.58 -3.69 43.45
CA ILE A 74 7.85 -2.43 43.54
C ILE A 74 8.83 -1.31 43.95
N LYS A 75 9.04 -0.34 43.07
CA LYS A 75 9.79 0.89 43.34
C LYS A 75 8.85 1.94 43.90
N GLU A 76 8.65 1.90 45.21
CA GLU A 76 7.72 2.79 45.93
C GLU A 76 7.99 4.28 45.64
N GLU A 77 9.26 4.68 45.59
CA GLU A 77 9.67 6.05 45.31
C GLU A 77 9.35 6.53 43.88
N LEU A 78 9.15 5.60 42.94
CA LEU A 78 8.80 5.90 41.54
C LEU A 78 7.33 5.62 41.24
N GLY A 79 6.60 4.94 42.13
CA GLY A 79 5.24 4.47 41.85
C GLY A 79 5.18 3.44 40.71
N GLU A 80 6.24 2.63 40.55
CA GLU A 80 6.38 1.68 39.45
C GLU A 80 6.53 0.24 39.96
N VAL A 81 5.89 -0.69 39.25
CA VAL A 81 6.07 -2.14 39.38
C VAL A 81 6.94 -2.61 38.23
N ILE A 82 8.05 -3.27 38.55
CA ILE A 82 9.07 -3.67 37.58
C ILE A 82 8.88 -5.11 37.15
N TYR A 83 8.89 -5.35 35.84
CA TYR A 83 8.79 -6.68 35.26
C TYR A 83 9.75 -6.88 34.09
N ASP A 84 10.52 -7.96 34.10
CA ASP A 84 11.38 -8.33 32.98
C ASP A 84 10.59 -9.15 31.96
N CYS A 85 10.04 -8.46 30.97
CA CYS A 85 9.12 -8.99 29.97
C CYS A 85 9.85 -9.69 28.82
N PRO A 86 9.45 -10.91 28.41
CA PRO A 86 10.05 -11.58 27.25
C PRO A 86 9.92 -10.76 25.97
N VAL A 87 11.03 -10.57 25.25
CA VAL A 87 11.05 -9.85 23.95
C VAL A 87 10.13 -10.54 22.93
N LYS A 88 10.06 -11.88 22.96
CA LYS A 88 9.14 -12.66 22.11
C LYS A 88 7.68 -12.22 22.27
N PHE A 89 7.23 -12.02 23.51
CA PHE A 89 5.87 -11.56 23.79
C PHE A 89 5.65 -10.11 23.35
N LEU A 90 6.61 -9.22 23.59
CA LEU A 90 6.53 -7.83 23.13
C LEU A 90 6.47 -7.75 21.59
N ASN A 91 7.25 -8.58 20.88
CA ASN A 91 7.19 -8.69 19.42
C ASN A 91 5.82 -9.19 18.93
N PHE A 92 5.24 -10.18 19.61
CA PHE A 92 3.88 -10.63 19.33
C PHE A 92 2.86 -9.49 19.51
N CYS A 93 2.95 -8.74 20.60
CA CYS A 93 2.08 -7.59 20.85
C CYS A 93 2.25 -6.49 19.79
N ASP A 94 3.48 -6.24 19.34
CA ASP A 94 3.81 -5.23 18.33
C ASP A 94 3.17 -5.52 16.97
N ILE A 95 2.81 -6.77 16.67
CA ILE A 95 2.10 -7.14 15.43
C ILE A 95 0.61 -7.44 15.63
N CYS A 96 0.17 -7.74 16.86
CA CYS A 96 -1.22 -8.07 17.15
C CYS A 96 -2.17 -6.86 16.95
N GLU A 97 -3.24 -7.02 16.17
CA GLU A 97 -4.22 -5.96 15.86
C GLU A 97 -5.23 -5.72 16.99
N VAL A 98 -5.44 -6.72 17.84
CA VAL A 98 -6.35 -6.65 18.99
C VAL A 98 -5.59 -6.10 20.20
N PRO A 99 -6.20 -5.24 21.05
CA PRO A 99 -5.56 -4.78 22.28
C PRO A 99 -5.09 -5.93 23.16
N VAL A 100 -3.82 -5.91 23.55
CA VAL A 100 -3.18 -6.89 24.43
C VAL A 100 -2.80 -6.22 25.74
N LEU A 101 -3.27 -6.81 26.84
CA LEU A 101 -2.84 -6.46 28.19
C LEU A 101 -1.92 -7.54 28.75
N ILE A 102 -0.97 -7.13 29.58
CA ILE A 102 -0.27 -8.04 30.48
C ILE A 102 -0.77 -7.80 31.90
N PHE A 103 -1.18 -8.86 32.58
CA PHE A 103 -1.54 -8.82 34.00
C PHE A 103 -0.46 -9.54 34.79
N LEU A 104 0.12 -8.84 35.77
CA LEU A 104 1.15 -9.34 36.65
C LEU A 104 0.57 -9.57 38.04
N TYR A 105 0.33 -10.83 38.39
CA TYR A 105 -0.16 -11.27 39.69
C TYR A 105 0.99 -11.51 40.67
N ASP A 106 0.89 -10.87 41.83
CA ASP A 106 1.74 -11.04 43.00
C ASP A 106 1.10 -12.06 43.94
N ASP A 107 1.73 -13.23 44.07
CA ASP A 107 1.26 -14.32 44.92
C ASP A 107 1.72 -14.22 46.39
N ASN A 108 2.57 -13.24 46.74
CA ASN A 108 3.10 -13.06 48.08
C ASN A 108 2.20 -12.19 48.99
N THR A 109 1.24 -11.45 48.42
CA THR A 109 0.29 -10.66 49.20
C THR A 109 -0.84 -11.52 49.75
N SER A 110 -1.26 -11.27 50.99
CA SER A 110 -2.40 -11.96 51.59
C SER A 110 -3.69 -11.61 50.83
N GLY A 111 -4.15 -12.54 49.99
CA GLY A 111 -5.30 -12.36 49.09
C GLY A 111 -4.96 -12.12 47.63
N GLY A 112 -3.67 -11.97 47.30
CA GLY A 112 -3.18 -11.70 45.95
C GLY A 112 -3.45 -10.28 45.48
N GLN A 113 -2.56 -9.75 44.65
CA GLN A 113 -2.72 -8.47 43.96
C GLN A 113 -2.33 -8.66 42.50
N ALA A 114 -2.92 -7.89 41.59
CA ALA A 114 -2.52 -7.91 40.19
C ALA A 114 -2.45 -6.52 39.61
N TYR A 115 -1.41 -6.27 38.82
CA TYR A 115 -1.19 -5.02 38.11
C TYR A 115 -1.37 -5.25 36.61
N TRP A 116 -1.77 -4.23 35.86
CA TRP A 116 -2.02 -4.37 34.42
C TRP A 116 -1.35 -3.29 33.56
N LEU A 117 -1.05 -3.63 32.32
CA LEU A 117 -0.47 -2.69 31.36
C LEU A 117 -1.00 -2.93 29.95
N PHE A 118 -1.38 -1.85 29.25
CA PHE A 118 -1.65 -1.90 27.82
C PHE A 118 -0.35 -1.96 27.04
N VAL A 119 0.03 -3.16 26.61
CA VAL A 119 1.38 -3.47 26.13
C VAL A 119 1.70 -2.70 24.85
N GLN A 120 0.79 -2.67 23.87
CA GLN A 120 1.06 -1.93 22.63
C GLN A 120 1.27 -0.44 22.90
N LYS A 121 0.39 0.21 23.68
CA LYS A 121 0.56 1.62 24.04
C LYS A 121 1.91 1.88 24.72
N TYR A 122 2.30 1.02 25.66
CA TYR A 122 3.61 1.14 26.34
C TYR A 122 4.80 0.96 25.39
N ILE A 123 4.71 0.03 24.42
CA ILE A 123 5.76 -0.14 23.40
C ILE A 123 5.98 1.20 22.69
N TYR A 124 4.91 1.82 22.18
CA TYR A 124 5.01 3.03 21.36
C TYR A 124 5.35 4.30 22.15
N GLU A 125 4.70 4.52 23.30
CA GLU A 125 4.87 5.76 24.06
C GLU A 125 6.15 5.76 24.93
N THR A 126 6.60 4.58 25.34
CA THR A 126 7.72 4.43 26.28
C THR A 126 8.90 3.70 25.64
N LEU A 127 8.75 2.44 25.21
CA LEU A 127 9.89 1.63 24.76
C LEU A 127 10.55 2.19 23.49
N GLU A 128 9.79 2.59 22.48
CA GLU A 128 10.36 3.17 21.25
C GLU A 128 11.16 4.44 21.52
N ARG A 129 10.76 5.22 22.54
CA ARG A 129 11.43 6.48 22.89
C ARG A 129 12.66 6.26 23.76
N GLU A 130 12.54 5.42 24.78
CA GLU A 130 13.56 5.25 25.82
C GLU A 130 14.58 4.15 25.48
N ASN A 131 14.18 3.16 24.68
CA ASN A 131 15.03 2.08 24.23
C ASN A 131 14.65 1.64 22.80
N PRO A 132 14.91 2.45 21.75
CA PRO A 132 14.52 2.14 20.37
C PRO A 132 15.05 0.78 19.86
N THR A 133 16.15 0.29 20.43
CA THR A 133 16.79 -0.98 20.08
C THR A 133 16.26 -2.17 20.86
N TRP A 134 15.16 -2.02 21.62
CA TRP A 134 14.66 -3.07 22.51
C TRP A 134 14.41 -4.42 21.81
N ARG A 135 14.04 -4.38 20.52
CA ARG A 135 13.81 -5.57 19.67
C ARG A 135 15.07 -6.39 19.41
N LEU A 136 16.26 -5.80 19.54
CA LEU A 136 17.54 -6.47 19.35
C LEU A 136 17.97 -7.26 20.60
N ASN A 137 17.28 -7.09 21.73
CA ASN A 137 17.58 -7.86 22.93
C ASN A 137 17.22 -9.34 22.74
N ALA A 138 18.12 -10.23 23.16
CA ALA A 138 17.98 -11.67 22.91
C ALA A 138 16.91 -12.36 23.78
N SER A 139 16.51 -11.78 24.92
CA SER A 139 15.66 -12.48 25.88
C SER A 139 14.55 -11.62 26.47
N LYS A 140 14.88 -10.60 27.27
CA LYS A 140 13.92 -9.82 28.06
C LYS A 140 14.21 -8.32 28.01
N VAL A 141 13.16 -7.53 28.19
CA VAL A 141 13.20 -6.07 28.35
C VAL A 141 12.44 -5.72 29.62
N ARG A 142 13.02 -4.85 30.44
CA ARG A 142 12.39 -4.34 31.64
C ARG A 142 11.27 -3.37 31.27
N ILE A 143 10.04 -3.70 31.69
CA ILE A 143 8.89 -2.81 31.59
C ILE A 143 8.51 -2.28 32.96
N LYS A 144 7.92 -1.09 32.99
CA LYS A 144 7.47 -0.38 34.18
C LYS A 144 5.96 -0.25 34.13
N ILE A 145 5.28 -0.90 35.07
CA ILE A 145 3.82 -0.84 35.20
C ILE A 145 3.50 0.19 36.28
N PRO A 146 2.71 1.24 36.00
CA PRO A 146 2.28 2.19 37.03
C PRO A 146 1.59 1.45 38.19
N LYS A 147 1.93 1.77 39.44
CA LYS A 147 1.34 1.13 40.63
C LYS A 147 -0.17 1.35 40.72
N ASP A 148 -0.66 2.47 40.18
CA ASP A 148 -2.08 2.80 40.09
C ASP A 148 -2.84 1.91 39.09
N ASN A 149 -2.15 1.17 38.22
CA ASN A 149 -2.76 0.15 37.37
C ASN A 149 -3.02 -1.15 38.15
N LEU A 150 -3.58 -1.04 39.35
CA LEU A 150 -3.99 -2.17 40.16
C LEU A 150 -5.36 -2.68 39.69
N ILE A 151 -5.55 -4.00 39.65
CA ILE A 151 -6.84 -4.63 39.36
C ILE A 151 -7.70 -4.57 40.63
N ILE A 152 -8.73 -3.73 40.58
CA ILE A 152 -9.67 -3.48 41.68
C ILE A 152 -11.11 -3.40 41.17
N HIS A 153 -12.08 -3.63 42.07
CA HIS A 153 -13.51 -3.56 41.77
C HIS A 153 -14.02 -2.11 41.74
N GLU A 154 -13.37 -1.25 40.95
CA GLU A 154 -13.74 0.15 40.79
C GLU A 154 -14.15 0.45 39.36
N ASP A 155 -15.12 1.35 39.19
CA ASP A 155 -15.60 1.73 37.86
C ASP A 155 -14.50 2.33 37.00
N HIS A 156 -13.51 3.00 37.61
CA HIS A 156 -12.37 3.53 36.88
C HIS A 156 -11.63 2.44 36.08
N PHE A 157 -11.27 1.32 36.72
CA PHE A 157 -10.62 0.18 36.06
C PHE A 157 -11.45 -0.37 34.90
N TYR A 158 -12.74 -0.63 35.13
CA TYR A 158 -13.62 -1.16 34.08
C TYR A 158 -13.85 -0.16 32.93
N ASN A 159 -13.89 1.14 33.23
CA ASN A 159 -14.04 2.18 32.22
C ASN A 159 -12.81 2.25 31.32
N GLN A 160 -11.61 2.16 31.89
CA GLN A 160 -10.36 2.10 31.11
C GLN A 160 -10.31 0.88 30.20
N LEU A 161 -10.70 -0.30 30.68
CA LEU A 161 -10.79 -1.49 29.82
C LEU A 161 -11.85 -1.33 28.73
N THR A 162 -13.00 -0.74 29.04
CA THR A 162 -14.05 -0.47 28.06
C THR A 162 -13.56 0.49 26.97
N GLU A 163 -12.83 1.53 27.35
CA GLU A 163 -12.16 2.47 26.44
C GLU A 163 -11.16 1.73 25.56
N ILE A 164 -10.21 0.99 26.14
CA ILE A 164 -9.22 0.20 25.40
C ILE A 164 -9.88 -0.76 24.40
N SER A 165 -10.94 -1.46 24.80
CA SER A 165 -11.65 -2.37 23.87
C SER A 165 -12.35 -1.64 22.72
N SER A 166 -12.67 -0.36 22.90
CA SER A 166 -13.42 0.46 21.97
C SER A 166 -12.52 1.26 21.02
N THR A 167 -11.43 1.82 21.54
CA THR A 167 -10.51 2.70 20.81
C THR A 167 -9.17 2.04 20.52
N GLY A 168 -8.80 1.00 21.24
CA GLY A 168 -7.46 0.42 21.21
C GLY A 168 -7.03 -0.09 19.84
N ILE A 169 -7.93 -0.64 19.02
CA ILE A 169 -7.61 -1.00 17.62
C ILE A 169 -7.20 0.24 16.82
N ASN A 170 -7.97 1.33 16.92
CA ASN A 170 -7.65 2.58 16.24
C ASN A 170 -6.35 3.20 16.78
N GLU A 171 -6.11 3.11 18.08
CA GLU A 171 -4.85 3.54 18.70
C GLU A 171 -3.66 2.72 18.16
N ILE A 172 -3.77 1.39 18.12
CA ILE A 172 -2.73 0.51 17.56
C ILE A 172 -2.45 0.85 16.10
N ILE A 173 -3.50 1.03 15.29
CA ILE A 173 -3.36 1.47 13.90
C ILE A 173 -2.63 2.81 13.86
N ASN A 174 -3.04 3.78 14.67
CA ASN A 174 -2.42 5.11 14.74
C ASN A 174 -0.95 5.06 15.14
N PHE A 175 -0.60 4.28 16.17
CA PHE A 175 0.77 4.07 16.61
C PHE A 175 1.64 3.50 15.49
N ARG A 176 1.06 2.56 14.74
CA ARG A 176 1.74 1.94 13.61
C ARG A 176 1.73 2.80 12.35
N LYS A 177 0.91 3.85 12.23
CA LYS A 177 0.82 4.68 11.01
C LYS A 177 2.17 5.19 10.54
N ALA A 178 3.09 5.57 11.42
CA ALA A 178 4.42 6.04 11.02
C ALA A 178 5.28 4.90 10.40
N LYS A 179 5.22 3.69 10.95
CA LYS A 179 5.99 2.53 10.47
C LYS A 179 5.34 1.83 9.28
N ILE A 180 4.00 1.78 9.27
CA ILE A 180 3.25 1.22 8.15
C ILE A 180 3.14 2.25 7.03
N ALA A 181 3.28 3.56 7.24
CA ALA A 181 3.30 4.50 6.12
C ALA A 181 4.42 4.18 5.11
N GLU A 182 5.58 3.66 5.54
CA GLU A 182 6.59 3.11 4.61
C GLU A 182 6.13 1.84 3.86
N GLN A 183 5.17 1.09 4.43
CA GLN A 183 4.56 -0.11 3.84
C GLN A 183 3.29 0.18 3.03
N TYR A 184 2.65 1.33 3.27
CA TYR A 184 1.37 1.72 2.69
C TYR A 184 1.51 2.43 1.36
N PHE A 185 2.74 2.74 0.96
CA PHE A 185 2.99 3.31 -0.35
C PHE A 185 4.11 2.59 -1.10
N LEU A 186 3.88 2.37 -2.38
CA LEU A 186 4.86 1.81 -3.31
C LEU A 186 5.29 2.90 -4.28
N LEU A 187 6.59 3.22 -4.30
CA LEU A 187 7.15 4.11 -5.32
C LEU A 187 7.16 3.38 -6.67
N LEU A 188 6.32 3.85 -7.59
CA LEU A 188 6.13 3.21 -8.90
C LEU A 188 7.10 3.74 -9.94
N LYS A 189 7.34 5.05 -9.93
CA LYS A 189 8.20 5.71 -10.92
C LYS A 189 8.77 7.00 -10.36
N GLU A 190 10.03 7.26 -10.68
CA GLU A 190 10.71 8.52 -10.45
C GLU A 190 11.19 9.08 -11.79
N ARG A 191 11.02 10.38 -12.00
CA ARG A 191 11.62 11.11 -13.13
C ARG A 191 12.13 12.45 -12.65
N ARG A 192 13.41 12.74 -12.94
CA ARG A 192 13.98 14.07 -12.76
C ARG A 192 13.81 14.86 -14.05
N ILE A 193 13.41 16.12 -13.91
CA ILE A 193 13.20 17.06 -15.00
C ILE A 193 13.98 18.30 -14.62
N GLU A 194 15.06 18.54 -15.36
CA GLU A 194 15.77 19.81 -15.35
C GLU A 194 15.18 20.65 -16.48
N ASN A 195 14.86 21.91 -16.20
CA ASN A 195 14.34 22.83 -17.21
C ASN A 195 15.37 23.91 -17.56
N ASP A 196 15.07 24.68 -18.61
CA ASP A 196 15.92 25.79 -19.08
C ASP A 196 16.14 26.89 -18.03
N GLU A 197 15.30 26.93 -16.99
CA GLU A 197 15.41 27.86 -15.85
C GLU A 197 16.26 27.29 -14.69
N ASN A 198 16.92 26.13 -14.87
CA ASN A 198 17.68 25.40 -13.84
C ASN A 198 16.86 25.02 -12.59
N ILE A 199 15.54 24.83 -12.74
CA ILE A 199 14.68 24.31 -11.68
C ILE A 199 14.74 22.78 -11.73
N ASN A 200 15.19 22.18 -10.63
CA ASN A 200 15.23 20.73 -10.48
C ASN A 200 13.88 20.22 -9.97
N LEU A 201 13.05 19.70 -10.87
CA LEU A 201 11.78 19.06 -10.53
C LEU A 201 11.97 17.53 -10.43
N THR A 202 11.51 16.94 -9.34
CA THR A 202 11.35 15.47 -9.24
C THR A 202 9.89 15.10 -9.26
N ARG A 203 9.48 14.33 -10.28
CA ARG A 203 8.14 13.79 -10.40
C ARG A 203 8.12 12.33 -9.97
N ILE A 204 7.24 12.02 -9.04
CA ILE A 204 7.11 10.70 -8.42
C ILE A 204 5.69 10.19 -8.63
N LYS A 205 5.55 8.92 -9.03
CA LYS A 205 4.28 8.20 -9.00
C LYS A 205 4.29 7.24 -7.82
N ILE A 206 3.24 7.24 -7.02
CA ILE A 206 3.11 6.41 -5.83
C ILE A 206 1.78 5.67 -5.85
N SER A 207 1.79 4.37 -5.59
CA SER A 207 0.59 3.61 -5.23
C SER A 207 0.40 3.70 -3.73
N ILE A 208 -0.82 3.92 -3.26
CA ILE A 208 -1.24 3.91 -1.86
C ILE A 208 -2.21 2.76 -1.67
N ASP A 209 -2.16 2.10 -0.51
CA ASP A 209 -3.17 1.11 -0.14
C ASP A 209 -4.60 1.65 -0.27
N LYS A 210 -5.50 0.85 -0.87
CA LYS A 210 -6.88 1.27 -1.20
C LYS A 210 -7.66 1.68 0.05
N THR A 211 -7.40 1.08 1.21
CA THR A 211 -8.08 1.44 2.47
C THR A 211 -7.73 2.87 2.90
N LEU A 212 -6.47 3.27 2.78
CA LEU A 212 -6.04 4.64 3.05
C LEU A 212 -6.53 5.61 1.97
N ALA A 213 -6.39 5.25 0.69
CA ALA A 213 -6.82 6.08 -0.42
C ALA A 213 -8.32 6.44 -0.35
N SER A 214 -9.14 5.57 0.24
CA SER A 214 -10.58 5.79 0.45
C SER A 214 -10.92 6.86 1.51
N SER A 215 -9.96 7.26 2.36
CA SER A 215 -10.18 8.24 3.42
C SER A 215 -9.33 9.48 3.20
N LYS A 216 -10.00 10.59 2.89
CA LYS A 216 -9.35 11.89 2.74
C LYS A 216 -8.55 12.28 3.98
N ASP A 217 -9.11 12.08 5.18
CA ASP A 217 -8.44 12.39 6.45
C ASP A 217 -7.21 11.51 6.71
N ALA A 218 -7.29 10.22 6.40
CA ALA A 218 -6.13 9.33 6.51
C ALA A 218 -5.02 9.77 5.53
N MET A 219 -5.40 10.15 4.31
CA MET A 219 -4.47 10.64 3.30
C MET A 219 -3.82 11.97 3.68
N ARG A 220 -4.50 12.88 4.39
CA ARG A 220 -3.87 14.12 4.90
C ARG A 220 -2.66 13.82 5.78
N ILE A 221 -2.79 12.84 6.66
CA ILE A 221 -1.71 12.38 7.54
C ILE A 221 -0.62 11.70 6.71
N ALA A 222 -1.01 10.81 5.77
CA ALA A 222 -0.06 10.11 4.92
C ALA A 222 0.75 11.05 4.02
N ILE A 223 0.12 12.08 3.43
CA ILE A 223 0.78 13.05 2.55
C ILE A 223 1.89 13.79 3.28
N LYS A 224 1.65 14.26 4.51
CA LYS A 224 2.70 14.92 5.32
C LYS A 224 3.91 14.01 5.49
N TYR A 225 3.65 12.79 5.97
CA TYR A 225 4.67 11.80 6.23
C TYR A 225 5.47 11.41 4.97
N ILE A 226 4.76 11.13 3.86
CA ILE A 226 5.36 10.77 2.57
C ILE A 226 6.24 11.91 2.06
N ASN A 227 5.75 13.14 2.12
CA ASN A 227 6.49 14.31 1.67
C ASN A 227 7.75 14.56 2.52
N GLU A 228 7.67 14.44 3.84
CA GLU A 228 8.83 14.55 4.74
C GLU A 228 9.92 13.50 4.41
N ASN A 229 9.51 12.25 4.19
CA ASN A 229 10.43 11.17 3.83
C ASN A 229 11.09 11.40 2.46
N LEU A 230 10.31 11.79 1.45
CA LEU A 230 10.85 12.01 0.10
C LEU A 230 11.67 13.30 0.03
N ARG A 231 11.34 14.31 0.83
CA ARG A 231 12.14 15.54 0.98
C ARG A 231 13.56 15.23 1.44
N ASN A 232 13.72 14.35 2.43
CA ASN A 232 15.05 13.99 2.92
C ASN A 232 15.85 13.20 1.87
N LYS A 233 15.14 12.47 1.00
CA LYS A 233 15.74 11.65 -0.06
C LYS A 233 16.14 12.46 -1.30
N TYR A 234 15.35 13.44 -1.71
CA TYR A 234 15.52 14.15 -2.98
C TYR A 234 15.92 15.62 -2.78
N LYS A 235 17.07 16.00 -3.35
CA LYS A 235 17.60 17.36 -3.35
C LYS A 235 17.09 18.17 -4.56
N SER A 236 15.78 18.34 -4.65
CA SER A 236 15.12 18.90 -5.84
C SER A 236 14.32 20.14 -5.47
N ASP A 237 14.42 21.25 -6.20
CA ASP A 237 13.74 22.50 -5.83
C ASP A 237 12.21 22.36 -5.69
N GLN A 238 11.64 21.40 -6.42
CA GLN A 238 10.23 21.02 -6.34
C GLN A 238 10.09 19.49 -6.39
N ILE A 239 9.11 18.98 -5.63
CA ILE A 239 8.71 17.57 -5.68
C ILE A 239 7.23 17.50 -6.04
N TRP A 240 6.93 16.85 -7.16
CA TRP A 240 5.58 16.54 -7.60
C TRP A 240 5.29 15.08 -7.32
N ILE A 241 4.16 14.78 -6.68
CA ILE A 241 3.75 13.40 -6.42
C ILE A 241 2.34 13.16 -6.96
N ASP A 242 2.20 12.14 -7.81
CA ASP A 242 0.93 11.59 -8.27
C ASP A 242 0.59 10.35 -7.45
N TYR A 243 -0.54 10.35 -6.72
CA TYR A 243 -0.99 9.25 -5.87
C TYR A 243 -2.08 8.43 -6.56
N PHE A 244 -1.92 7.11 -6.55
CA PHE A 244 -2.82 6.13 -7.15
C PHE A 244 -3.30 5.13 -6.08
N SER A 245 -4.54 4.65 -6.15
CA SER A 245 -5.08 3.67 -5.20
C SER A 245 -4.61 2.24 -5.45
N ASP A 246 -4.03 2.01 -6.63
CA ASP A 246 -3.50 0.74 -7.07
C ASP A 246 -2.57 0.94 -8.29
N ILE A 247 -1.87 -0.12 -8.67
CA ILE A 247 -0.90 -0.11 -9.76
C ILE A 247 -1.60 0.04 -11.13
N GLN A 248 -2.80 -0.50 -11.31
CA GLN A 248 -3.52 -0.43 -12.60
C GLN A 248 -3.94 1.01 -12.91
N GLN A 249 -4.44 1.73 -11.91
CA GLN A 249 -4.78 3.15 -12.02
C GLN A 249 -3.56 4.00 -12.41
N SER A 250 -2.35 3.61 -11.98
CA SER A 250 -1.12 4.35 -12.33
C SER A 250 -0.75 4.31 -13.81
N VAL A 251 -1.26 3.32 -14.52
CA VAL A 251 -1.01 3.04 -15.93
C VAL A 251 -2.14 3.53 -16.81
N PHE A 252 -3.39 3.21 -16.48
CA PHE A 252 -4.56 3.53 -17.33
C PHE A 252 -5.46 4.63 -16.78
N GLY A 253 -5.30 4.98 -15.51
CA GLY A 253 -6.18 5.91 -14.81
C GLY A 253 -5.56 7.30 -14.66
N ILE A 254 -6.25 8.09 -13.84
CA ILE A 254 -5.75 9.36 -13.34
C ILE A 254 -5.46 9.20 -11.83
N PRO A 255 -4.47 9.92 -11.28
CA PRO A 255 -4.22 9.88 -9.85
C PRO A 255 -5.45 10.41 -9.10
N PHE A 256 -5.72 9.89 -7.91
CA PHE A 256 -6.81 10.40 -7.06
C PHE A 256 -6.40 11.68 -6.32
N CYS A 257 -5.10 11.86 -6.12
CA CYS A 257 -4.51 13.01 -5.46
C CYS A 257 -3.20 13.38 -6.16
N ARG A 258 -2.93 14.68 -6.27
CA ARG A 258 -1.61 15.22 -6.65
C ARG A 258 -1.13 16.15 -5.58
N THR A 259 0.16 16.10 -5.28
CA THR A 259 0.80 17.07 -4.40
C THR A 259 1.97 17.74 -5.08
N LEU A 260 2.16 19.02 -4.77
CA LEU A 260 3.34 19.79 -5.14
C LEU A 260 3.94 20.38 -3.88
N TRP A 261 5.19 20.05 -3.64
CA TRP A 261 5.97 20.62 -2.57
C TRP A 261 7.07 21.53 -3.13
N LYS A 262 7.32 22.65 -2.43
CA LYS A 262 8.21 23.72 -2.86
C LYS A 262 9.34 23.91 -1.86
N ILE A 263 10.58 23.64 -2.27
CA ILE A 263 11.76 23.86 -1.39
C ILE A 263 12.20 25.31 -1.42
N LYS A 264 12.23 25.92 -2.61
CA LYS A 264 12.71 27.29 -2.81
C LYS A 264 11.57 28.20 -3.25
N GLN A 265 11.57 29.45 -2.75
CA GLN A 265 10.70 30.53 -3.21
C GLN A 265 11.04 30.93 -4.66
N SER A 266 10.78 30.07 -5.64
CA SER A 266 10.79 30.46 -7.07
C SER A 266 9.57 31.32 -7.38
N LYS A 267 9.68 32.19 -8.37
CA LYS A 267 8.57 33.01 -8.89
C LYS A 267 7.36 32.13 -9.28
N GLU A 268 6.16 32.71 -9.23
CA GLU A 268 4.81 32.12 -9.19
C GLU A 268 4.39 31.15 -10.31
N ASN A 269 5.31 30.63 -11.12
CA ASN A 269 5.00 29.64 -12.15
C ASN A 269 4.86 28.25 -11.51
N TYR A 270 3.64 27.95 -11.05
CA TYR A 270 3.23 26.61 -10.67
C TYR A 270 3.17 25.75 -11.94
N TRP A 271 4.21 24.96 -12.17
CA TRP A 271 4.14 23.96 -13.22
C TRP A 271 3.10 22.91 -12.82
N GLY A 272 2.03 22.83 -13.63
CA GLY A 272 1.15 21.69 -13.86
C GLY A 272 0.07 21.32 -12.82
N ILE A 273 0.03 21.88 -11.62
CA ILE A 273 -1.20 21.78 -10.79
C ILE A 273 -2.11 22.95 -11.14
N ILE A 274 -3.07 22.69 -12.01
CA ILE A 274 -4.00 23.71 -12.54
C ILE A 274 -5.06 24.08 -11.48
N ASP A 275 -5.43 23.15 -10.60
CA ASP A 275 -6.55 23.33 -9.66
C ASP A 275 -6.20 22.88 -8.23
N VAL A 276 -5.31 23.60 -7.56
CA VAL A 276 -5.04 23.38 -6.12
C VAL A 276 -6.34 23.64 -5.36
N ASN A 277 -6.86 22.63 -4.66
CA ASN A 277 -8.10 22.71 -3.90
C ASN A 277 -7.91 22.52 -2.40
N GLU A 278 -6.69 22.25 -1.95
CA GLU A 278 -6.34 22.17 -0.55
C GLU A 278 -4.85 22.49 -0.33
N LYS A 279 -4.52 23.00 0.85
CA LYS A 279 -3.14 23.24 1.27
C LYS A 279 -2.94 22.71 2.68
N ILE A 280 -1.86 21.97 2.88
CA ILE A 280 -1.46 21.42 4.17
C ILE A 280 -0.01 21.82 4.41
N ASP A 281 0.23 22.65 5.41
CA ASP A 281 1.54 23.24 5.68
C ASP A 281 2.09 23.97 4.42
N ASP A 282 3.20 23.51 3.85
CA ASP A 282 3.80 24.00 2.62
C ASP A 282 3.51 23.12 1.39
N ILE A 283 2.62 22.14 1.53
CA ILE A 283 2.23 21.18 0.49
C ILE A 283 0.94 21.66 -0.18
N LEU A 284 0.98 21.86 -1.49
CA LEU A 284 -0.20 22.14 -2.31
C LEU A 284 -0.81 20.82 -2.75
N ILE A 285 -2.13 20.70 -2.63
CA ILE A 285 -2.86 19.45 -2.87
C ILE A 285 -3.97 19.69 -3.89
N GLN A 286 -4.06 18.78 -4.86
CA GLN A 286 -5.19 18.66 -5.78
C GLN A 286 -5.83 17.28 -5.59
N TRP A 287 -7.02 17.26 -5.01
CA TRP A 287 -7.91 16.10 -5.06
C TRP A 287 -8.57 16.03 -6.43
N VAL A 288 -8.29 14.96 -7.18
CA VAL A 288 -8.72 14.85 -8.57
C VAL A 288 -10.15 14.35 -8.64
N ILE A 289 -11.04 15.21 -9.12
CA ILE A 289 -12.45 14.86 -9.35
C ILE A 289 -12.54 13.84 -10.49
N GLY A 290 -13.41 12.84 -10.33
CA GLY A 290 -13.67 11.84 -11.36
C GLY A 290 -12.72 10.65 -11.38
N HIS A 291 -11.69 10.60 -10.53
CA HIS A 291 -10.76 9.46 -10.47
C HIS A 291 -11.49 8.11 -10.22
N GLU A 292 -12.56 8.11 -9.41
CA GLU A 292 -13.40 6.93 -9.16
C GLU A 292 -14.14 6.44 -10.40
N TYR A 293 -14.51 7.35 -11.31
CA TYR A 293 -15.13 6.97 -12.58
C TYR A 293 -14.12 6.24 -13.47
N PHE A 294 -12.87 6.74 -13.55
CA PHE A 294 -11.80 6.06 -14.28
C PHE A 294 -11.42 4.73 -13.64
N ALA A 295 -11.33 4.65 -12.32
CA ALA A 295 -11.06 3.40 -11.61
C ALA A 295 -12.14 2.34 -11.91
N ARG A 296 -13.42 2.69 -11.78
CA ARG A 296 -14.53 1.79 -12.16
C ARG A 296 -14.52 1.43 -13.64
N ARG A 297 -14.11 2.35 -14.51
CA ARG A 297 -13.98 2.06 -15.95
C ARG A 297 -12.89 1.03 -16.20
N ILE A 298 -11.75 1.10 -15.53
CA ILE A 298 -10.71 0.07 -15.60
C ILE A 298 -11.30 -1.28 -15.18
N GLU A 299 -11.95 -1.35 -14.00
CA GLU A 299 -12.56 -2.59 -13.49
C GLU A 299 -13.64 -3.17 -14.44
N THR A 300 -14.46 -2.33 -15.06
CA THR A 300 -15.61 -2.78 -15.88
C THR A 300 -15.31 -2.96 -17.37
N LYS A 301 -14.24 -2.35 -17.88
CA LYS A 301 -13.87 -2.37 -19.30
C LYS A 301 -12.56 -3.10 -19.58
N GLN A 302 -11.91 -3.65 -18.56
CA GLN A 302 -10.74 -4.47 -18.76
C GLN A 302 -11.14 -5.76 -19.50
N ILE A 303 -10.48 -5.99 -20.63
CA ILE A 303 -10.66 -7.22 -21.40
C ILE A 303 -9.71 -8.30 -20.87
N LEU A 304 -10.11 -9.56 -21.02
CA LEU A 304 -9.25 -10.70 -20.71
C LEU A 304 -7.98 -10.70 -21.59
N LYS A 305 -6.89 -11.22 -21.04
CA LYS A 305 -5.58 -11.24 -21.68
C LYS A 305 -5.59 -11.98 -23.02
N GLU A 306 -6.23 -13.13 -23.06
CA GLU A 306 -6.30 -14.00 -24.23
C GLU A 306 -7.02 -13.28 -25.38
N ASN A 307 -8.17 -12.68 -25.07
CA ASN A 307 -8.95 -11.91 -26.04
C ASN A 307 -8.14 -10.70 -26.51
N TYR A 308 -7.45 -9.99 -25.61
CA TYR A 308 -6.61 -8.85 -25.98
C TYR A 308 -5.47 -9.24 -26.93
N LEU A 309 -4.81 -10.37 -26.67
CA LEU A 309 -3.71 -10.87 -27.51
C LEU A 309 -4.20 -11.32 -28.88
N GLU A 310 -5.35 -11.99 -28.98
CA GLU A 310 -5.97 -12.36 -30.26
C GLU A 310 -6.25 -11.10 -31.10
N ILE A 311 -6.78 -10.06 -30.47
CA ILE A 311 -7.05 -8.78 -31.12
C ILE A 311 -5.74 -8.12 -31.57
N THR A 312 -4.76 -8.09 -30.68
CA THR A 312 -3.43 -7.51 -30.95
C THR A 312 -2.75 -8.21 -32.12
N GLU A 313 -2.81 -9.55 -32.18
CA GLU A 313 -2.25 -10.36 -33.26
C GLU A 313 -2.93 -10.07 -34.60
N LYS A 314 -4.26 -9.96 -34.61
CA LYS A 314 -5.03 -9.57 -35.81
C LYS A 314 -4.61 -8.20 -36.32
N VAL A 315 -4.63 -7.17 -35.45
CA VAL A 315 -4.19 -5.81 -35.82
C VAL A 315 -2.75 -5.83 -36.31
N TYR A 316 -1.87 -6.53 -35.62
CA TYR A 316 -0.46 -6.54 -35.94
C TYR A 316 -0.13 -7.29 -37.25
N THR A 317 -0.90 -8.31 -37.60
CA THR A 317 -0.78 -9.02 -38.88
C THR A 317 -1.10 -8.09 -40.05
N GLU A 318 -2.18 -7.31 -39.94
CA GLU A 318 -2.54 -6.30 -40.94
C GLU A 318 -1.48 -5.20 -41.04
N PHE A 319 -0.98 -4.73 -39.89
CA PHE A 319 0.16 -3.79 -39.82
C PHE A 319 1.38 -4.33 -40.58
N LEU A 320 1.76 -5.60 -40.35
CA LEU A 320 2.95 -6.19 -40.94
C LEU A 320 2.86 -6.28 -42.47
N TYR A 321 1.68 -6.55 -43.01
CA TYR A 321 1.47 -6.56 -44.46
C TYR A 321 1.84 -5.19 -45.07
N PHE A 322 1.26 -4.11 -44.54
CA PHE A 322 1.54 -2.75 -45.01
C PHE A 322 3.00 -2.34 -44.77
N TYR A 323 3.51 -2.60 -43.56
CA TYR A 323 4.88 -2.28 -43.18
C TYR A 323 5.90 -2.94 -44.11
N ASN A 324 5.73 -4.22 -44.47
CA ASN A 324 6.67 -4.93 -45.31
C ASN A 324 6.69 -4.40 -46.76
N GLU A 325 5.52 -4.10 -47.34
CA GLU A 325 5.47 -3.49 -48.68
C GLU A 325 6.18 -2.12 -48.70
N LEU A 326 5.94 -1.30 -47.69
CA LEU A 326 6.58 0.01 -47.57
C LEU A 326 8.09 -0.12 -47.34
N TYR A 327 8.51 -1.04 -46.48
CA TYR A 327 9.92 -1.32 -46.18
C TYR A 327 10.69 -1.75 -47.43
N GLU A 328 10.13 -2.64 -48.26
CA GLU A 328 10.75 -3.04 -49.53
C GLU A 328 10.95 -1.85 -50.48
N ILE A 329 9.94 -0.98 -50.59
CA ILE A 329 10.00 0.20 -51.45
C ILE A 329 11.06 1.20 -50.95
N ILE A 330 11.10 1.46 -49.64
CA ILE A 330 12.06 2.39 -49.04
C ILE A 330 13.49 1.84 -49.15
N ASN A 331 13.70 0.53 -49.03
CA ASN A 331 15.02 -0.07 -49.27
C ASN A 331 15.45 0.09 -50.73
N LEU A 332 14.56 -0.15 -51.70
CA LEU A 332 14.88 0.07 -53.11
C LEU A 332 15.28 1.53 -53.39
N TYR A 333 14.63 2.48 -52.72
CA TYR A 333 14.99 3.90 -52.81
C TYR A 333 16.36 4.17 -52.18
N THR A 334 16.59 3.67 -50.96
CA THR A 334 17.85 3.87 -50.21
C THR A 334 19.05 3.25 -50.94
N ASP A 335 18.86 2.12 -51.62
CA ASP A 335 19.88 1.44 -52.43
C ASP A 335 20.11 2.12 -53.80
N ASN A 336 19.49 3.28 -54.06
CA ASN A 336 19.49 4.00 -55.35
C ASN A 336 18.92 3.20 -56.52
N ASN A 337 18.11 2.16 -56.25
CA ASN A 337 17.43 1.34 -57.26
C ASN A 337 16.05 1.90 -57.65
N LEU A 338 15.63 3.02 -57.03
CA LEU A 338 14.35 3.67 -57.28
C LEU A 338 14.57 5.19 -57.28
N THR A 339 14.04 5.89 -58.28
CA THR A 339 13.99 7.35 -58.27
C THR A 339 12.90 7.83 -57.30
N GLU A 340 13.01 9.08 -56.82
CA GLU A 340 11.98 9.68 -55.96
C GLU A 340 10.60 9.63 -56.63
N GLU A 341 10.50 9.93 -57.94
CA GLU A 341 9.24 9.87 -58.69
C GLU A 341 8.64 8.45 -58.70
N ASN A 342 9.47 7.43 -58.90
CA ASN A 342 9.02 6.03 -58.86
C ASN A 342 8.64 5.59 -57.44
N LEU A 343 9.31 6.12 -56.40
CA LEU A 343 8.90 5.97 -55.01
C LEU A 343 7.48 6.51 -54.81
N LYS A 344 7.19 7.74 -55.27
CA LYS A 344 5.84 8.35 -55.16
C LYS A 344 4.79 7.45 -55.81
N ILE A 345 5.06 6.95 -57.02
CA ILE A 345 4.14 6.09 -57.76
C ILE A 345 3.91 4.78 -57.00
N LYS A 346 4.95 4.12 -56.50
CA LYS A 346 4.81 2.85 -55.77
C LYS A 346 4.06 3.02 -54.46
N VAL A 347 4.31 4.09 -53.72
CA VAL A 347 3.60 4.40 -52.47
C VAL A 347 2.12 4.74 -52.74
N LYS A 348 1.82 5.55 -53.78
CA LYS A 348 0.44 5.78 -54.25
C LYS A 348 -0.25 4.48 -54.67
N ASN A 349 0.48 3.53 -55.24
CA ASN A 349 -0.06 2.23 -55.62
C ASN A 349 -0.40 1.35 -54.40
N ILE A 350 0.40 1.36 -53.33
CA ILE A 350 0.03 0.71 -52.06
C ILE A 350 -1.32 1.25 -51.58
N LYS A 351 -1.49 2.57 -51.62
CA LYS A 351 -2.74 3.23 -51.23
C LYS A 351 -3.97 2.71 -51.99
N SER A 352 -3.81 2.36 -53.26
CA SER A 352 -4.90 1.81 -54.08
C SER A 352 -5.18 0.31 -53.85
N LYS A 353 -4.24 -0.44 -53.24
CA LYS A 353 -4.33 -1.89 -53.07
C LYS A 353 -4.82 -2.26 -51.66
N LYS A 354 -6.13 -2.42 -51.58
CA LYS A 354 -6.78 -3.57 -50.91
C LYS A 354 -6.80 -3.71 -49.38
N MET A 355 -6.55 -2.66 -48.62
CA MET A 355 -7.34 -2.36 -47.42
C MET A 355 -7.23 -0.86 -47.15
N PRO A 356 -8.32 -0.09 -47.12
CA PRO A 356 -8.23 1.29 -46.69
C PRO A 356 -7.56 1.28 -45.32
N ILE A 357 -6.50 2.06 -45.12
CA ILE A 357 -6.00 2.33 -43.77
C ILE A 357 -7.15 2.79 -42.87
N GLU A 358 -8.18 3.41 -43.45
CA GLU A 358 -9.47 3.69 -42.82
C GLU A 358 -10.15 2.45 -42.22
N ASN A 359 -10.16 1.29 -42.88
CA ASN A 359 -10.68 0.04 -42.31
C ASN A 359 -9.80 -0.50 -41.20
N PHE A 360 -8.47 -0.35 -41.32
CA PHE A 360 -7.52 -0.73 -40.27
C PHE A 360 -7.69 0.14 -39.03
N LEU A 361 -7.77 1.47 -39.21
CA LEU A 361 -7.99 2.46 -38.17
C LEU A 361 -9.39 2.32 -37.58
N ASP A 362 -10.43 2.11 -38.38
CA ASP A 362 -11.79 1.84 -37.91
C ASP A 362 -11.83 0.53 -37.12
N PHE A 363 -11.14 -0.52 -37.57
CA PHE A 363 -11.00 -1.75 -36.80
C PHE A 363 -10.27 -1.50 -35.47
N TYR A 364 -9.09 -0.87 -35.48
CA TYR A 364 -8.36 -0.53 -34.26
C TYR A 364 -9.19 0.34 -33.32
N ASN A 365 -9.85 1.37 -33.84
CA ASN A 365 -10.70 2.29 -33.08
C ASN A 365 -11.91 1.56 -32.49
N LYS A 366 -12.62 0.73 -33.27
CA LYS A 366 -13.72 -0.10 -32.75
C LYS A 366 -13.24 -1.01 -31.63
N MET A 367 -12.06 -1.60 -31.78
CA MET A 367 -11.48 -2.56 -30.84
C MET A 367 -10.86 -1.91 -29.60
N THR A 368 -10.44 -0.65 -29.67
CA THR A 368 -9.89 0.09 -28.53
C THR A 368 -10.89 1.05 -27.90
N SER A 369 -11.99 1.36 -28.59
CA SER A 369 -13.04 2.25 -28.09
C SER A 369 -13.69 1.66 -26.85
N GLY A 370 -13.32 2.22 -25.71
CA GLY A 370 -13.93 1.83 -24.44
C GLY A 370 -13.45 0.49 -23.88
N ILE A 371 -12.39 -0.11 -24.43
CA ILE A 371 -11.72 -1.27 -23.84
C ILE A 371 -10.45 -0.81 -23.11
N VAL A 372 -10.16 -1.43 -21.97
CA VAL A 372 -8.91 -1.22 -21.23
C VAL A 372 -8.08 -2.51 -21.37
N PRO A 373 -6.83 -2.43 -21.86
CA PRO A 373 -6.00 -3.63 -21.96
C PRO A 373 -5.70 -4.20 -20.56
N PRO A 374 -5.36 -5.50 -20.46
CA PRO A 374 -4.78 -6.06 -19.26
C PRO A 374 -3.55 -5.25 -18.82
N PHE A 375 -3.31 -5.20 -17.52
CA PHE A 375 -2.21 -4.41 -16.95
C PHE A 375 -0.84 -4.81 -17.51
N GLU A 376 -0.60 -6.12 -17.59
CA GLU A 376 0.59 -6.72 -18.17
C GLU A 376 0.78 -6.36 -19.65
N CYS A 377 -0.30 -5.99 -20.34
CA CYS A 377 -0.32 -5.63 -21.76
C CYS A 377 -0.20 -4.12 -22.02
N ALA A 378 0.04 -3.30 -21.00
CA ALA A 378 0.07 -1.85 -21.13
C ALA A 378 1.11 -1.35 -22.14
N GLU A 379 2.35 -1.83 -22.06
CA GLU A 379 3.41 -1.42 -22.99
C GLU A 379 3.17 -1.95 -24.41
N VAL A 380 2.64 -3.17 -24.55
CA VAL A 380 2.20 -3.69 -25.86
C VAL A 380 1.11 -2.81 -26.47
N SER A 381 0.12 -2.41 -25.67
CA SER A 381 -0.96 -1.52 -26.11
C SER A 381 -0.46 -0.15 -26.56
N LYS A 382 0.43 0.45 -25.76
CA LYS A 382 1.06 1.74 -26.06
C LYS A 382 1.88 1.69 -27.35
N ASN A 383 2.71 0.66 -27.53
CA ASN A 383 3.52 0.51 -28.73
C ASN A 383 2.65 0.19 -29.96
N LEU A 384 1.60 -0.62 -29.82
CA LEU A 384 0.63 -0.85 -30.89
C LEU A 384 -0.05 0.46 -31.31
N SER A 385 -0.50 1.27 -30.35
CA SER A 385 -1.09 2.59 -30.62
C SER A 385 -0.11 3.51 -31.37
N SER A 386 1.16 3.48 -30.98
CA SER A 386 2.21 4.26 -31.63
C SER A 386 2.44 3.79 -33.07
N LEU A 387 2.47 2.47 -33.32
CA LEU A 387 2.56 1.91 -34.67
C LEU A 387 1.39 2.35 -35.57
N VAL A 388 0.17 2.26 -35.04
CA VAL A 388 -1.05 2.71 -35.73
C VAL A 388 -0.95 4.20 -36.07
N HIS A 389 -0.46 5.02 -35.12
CA HIS A 389 -0.25 6.44 -35.32
C HIS A 389 0.77 6.75 -36.41
N PHE A 390 1.94 6.12 -36.39
CA PHE A 390 2.96 6.32 -37.43
C PHE A 390 2.47 5.90 -38.82
N ILE A 391 1.72 4.80 -38.91
CA ILE A 391 1.08 4.40 -40.17
C ILE A 391 0.12 5.49 -40.67
N ASN A 392 -0.69 6.07 -39.79
CA ASN A 392 -1.60 7.15 -40.17
C ASN A 392 -0.82 8.38 -40.67
N LEU A 393 0.24 8.78 -39.97
CA LEU A 393 1.08 9.91 -40.39
C LEU A 393 1.76 9.65 -41.74
N ILE A 394 2.35 8.46 -41.92
CA ILE A 394 2.93 8.04 -43.21
C ILE A 394 1.87 8.15 -44.31
N TRP A 395 0.65 7.67 -44.04
CA TRP A 395 -0.45 7.71 -45.01
C TRP A 395 -0.89 9.14 -45.36
N GLU A 396 -0.98 10.03 -44.37
CA GLU A 396 -1.34 11.44 -44.55
C GLU A 396 -0.26 12.19 -45.33
N GLU A 397 1.02 12.07 -44.96
CA GLU A 397 2.12 12.76 -45.68
C GLU A 397 2.30 12.24 -47.12
N CYS A 398 1.90 11.00 -47.41
CA CYS A 398 1.84 10.49 -48.78
C CYS A 398 0.80 11.22 -49.65
N ILE A 399 -0.20 11.86 -49.05
CA ILE A 399 -1.21 12.67 -49.74
C ILE A 399 -0.62 14.03 -50.11
N ASP A 400 0.12 14.63 -49.18
CA ASP A 400 0.67 15.98 -49.31
C ASP A 400 2.01 16.02 -50.07
N GLU A 401 2.46 14.86 -50.56
CA GLU A 401 3.69 14.68 -51.33
C GLU A 401 4.97 15.10 -50.58
N ASN A 402 4.94 15.00 -49.25
CA ASN A 402 6.01 15.43 -48.36
C ASN A 402 6.88 14.24 -47.90
N PHE A 403 7.78 13.83 -48.77
CA PHE A 403 8.51 12.55 -48.63
C PHE A 403 9.51 12.52 -47.48
N ASP A 404 10.11 13.64 -47.12
CA ASP A 404 11.11 13.70 -46.05
C ASP A 404 10.47 13.35 -44.69
N TYR A 405 9.31 13.90 -44.38
CA TYR A 405 8.57 13.57 -43.16
C TYR A 405 8.04 12.14 -43.16
N MET A 406 7.60 11.64 -44.33
CA MET A 406 7.20 10.24 -44.47
C MET A 406 8.34 9.29 -44.10
N LEU A 407 9.57 9.58 -44.57
CA LEU A 407 10.76 8.79 -44.23
C LEU A 407 11.11 8.90 -42.74
N GLU A 408 10.99 10.08 -42.13
CA GLU A 408 11.19 10.28 -40.69
C GLU A 408 10.22 9.42 -39.88
N TYR A 409 8.91 9.49 -40.16
CA TYR A 409 7.90 8.67 -39.50
C TYR A 409 8.08 7.18 -39.76
N PHE A 410 8.61 6.81 -40.93
CA PHE A 410 8.93 5.42 -41.22
C PHE A 410 10.07 4.90 -40.32
N ILE A 411 11.11 5.70 -40.09
CA ILE A 411 12.21 5.33 -39.18
C ILE A 411 11.67 5.11 -37.76
N ASP A 412 10.83 6.01 -37.27
CA ASP A 412 10.18 5.87 -35.95
C ASP A 412 9.27 4.64 -35.89
N CYS A 413 8.56 4.34 -36.97
CA CYS A 413 7.75 3.13 -37.12
C CYS A 413 8.61 1.86 -37.02
N VAL A 414 9.76 1.80 -37.70
CA VAL A 414 10.70 0.67 -37.64
C VAL A 414 11.20 0.44 -36.20
N GLN A 415 11.62 1.50 -35.51
CA GLN A 415 12.09 1.41 -34.13
C GLN A 415 10.98 0.93 -33.19
N THR A 416 9.80 1.52 -33.32
CA THR A 416 8.62 1.15 -32.52
C THR A 416 8.20 -0.30 -32.77
N ASN A 417 8.31 -0.79 -34.00
CA ASN A 417 7.98 -2.17 -34.37
C ASN A 417 8.92 -3.16 -33.68
N PHE A 418 10.21 -2.83 -33.59
CA PHE A 418 11.17 -3.63 -32.84
C PHE A 418 10.82 -3.71 -31.35
N ILE A 419 10.50 -2.56 -30.73
CA ILE A 419 10.08 -2.49 -29.32
C ILE A 419 8.79 -3.28 -29.10
N PHE A 420 7.80 -3.12 -29.98
CA PHE A 420 6.54 -3.85 -29.92
C PHE A 420 6.75 -5.37 -29.92
N LYS A 421 7.56 -5.89 -30.86
CA LYS A 421 7.89 -7.33 -30.91
C LYS A 421 8.55 -7.80 -29.62
N TYR A 422 9.45 -6.99 -29.05
CA TYR A 422 10.12 -7.31 -27.80
C TYR A 422 9.14 -7.37 -26.62
N GLU A 423 8.26 -6.37 -26.47
CA GLU A 423 7.26 -6.36 -25.40
C GLU A 423 6.23 -7.49 -25.57
N LEU A 424 5.80 -7.79 -26.79
CA LEU A 424 4.85 -8.88 -27.05
C LEU A 424 5.42 -10.24 -26.61
N ARG A 425 6.71 -10.49 -26.84
CA ARG A 425 7.41 -11.72 -26.41
C ARG A 425 7.57 -11.86 -24.89
N LYS A 426 7.44 -10.80 -24.11
CA LYS A 426 7.47 -10.91 -22.63
C LYS A 426 6.14 -11.44 -22.06
N ILE A 427 5.07 -11.30 -22.83
CA ILE A 427 3.69 -11.53 -22.39
C ILE A 427 3.18 -12.89 -22.82
N ILE A 428 3.57 -13.33 -24.03
CA ILE A 428 3.40 -14.70 -24.54
C ILE A 428 4.39 -15.61 -23.82
#